data_AF-A0AAD6ZZ59-F1
#
_entry.id   AF-A0AAD6ZZ59-F1
#
_cell.length_a   1.000
_cell.length_b   1.000
_cell.length_c   1.000
_cell.angle_alpha   90.00
_cell.angle_beta   90.00
_cell.angle_gamma   90.00
#
_symmetry.space_group_name_H-M   'P 1'
#
loop_
_entity.id
_entity.type
_entity.pdbx_description
1 polymer ?
#
loop_
_entity_poly.entity_id
_entity_poly.type
_entity_poly.pdbx_seq_one_letter_code
_entity_poly.pdbx_strand_id
1 'polypeptide(L)'
;MDNFLEAMGGTSSYKERLYNVVVQYVPVTFDPAGRGTLDVVATDNGLPKGALAKARWIKPIERRKHGQRVAHAIFGFSNPRAANGAI
;
A
#
# COMPACT_ATOMS: atom_id res chain seq x y z
N MET A 1 17.02 19.29 4.48
CA MET A 1 16.76 18.27 5.53
C MET A 1 17.98 17.34 5.58
N ASP A 2 19.18 17.90 5.43
CA ASP A 2 20.36 17.16 4.95
C ASP A 2 21.39 16.97 6.07
N ASN A 3 21.42 17.89 7.05
CA ASN A 3 22.42 17.92 8.13
C ASN A 3 22.34 16.75 9.14
N PHE A 4 21.22 16.03 9.24
CA PHE A 4 21.08 14.96 10.23
C PHE A 4 21.57 13.59 9.71
N LEU A 5 21.42 13.34 8.41
CA LEU A 5 21.86 12.09 7.78
C LEU A 5 23.38 12.03 7.66
N GLU A 6 24.02 13.17 7.48
CA GLU A 6 25.49 13.30 7.37
C GLU A 6 26.21 12.94 8.68
N ALA A 7 25.60 13.25 9.84
CA ALA A 7 26.13 12.92 11.16
C ALA A 7 25.97 11.44 11.56
N MET A 8 25.13 10.67 10.84
CA MET A 8 24.86 9.25 11.11
C MET A 8 25.70 8.28 10.26
N GLY A 9 26.81 8.76 9.68
CA GLY A 9 27.80 7.90 9.03
C GLY A 9 27.25 7.16 7.81
N GLY A 10 26.86 7.89 6.76
CA GLY A 10 26.81 7.45 5.35
C GLY A 10 25.90 6.27 4.94
N THR A 11 25.47 5.41 5.86
CA THR A 11 24.71 4.18 5.59
C THR A 11 23.37 4.13 6.33
N SER A 12 22.96 5.24 6.95
CA SER A 12 21.69 5.30 7.68
C SER A 12 20.53 5.43 6.70
N SER A 13 19.87 4.32 6.37
CA SER A 13 18.67 4.32 5.54
C SER A 13 17.44 4.64 6.40
N TYR A 14 16.83 5.80 6.21
CA TYR A 14 15.51 6.09 6.76
C TYR A 14 14.46 5.27 6.00
N LYS A 15 13.86 4.27 6.66
CA LYS A 15 12.74 3.50 6.10
C LYS A 15 11.45 4.04 6.67
N GLU A 16 10.69 4.72 5.83
CA GLU A 16 9.36 5.22 6.19
C GLU A 16 8.49 4.05 6.69
N ARG A 17 7.88 4.23 7.88
CA ARG A 17 7.08 3.18 8.51
C ARG A 17 5.72 3.12 7.85
N LEU A 18 5.45 2.00 7.17
CA LEU A 18 4.16 1.75 6.54
C LEU A 18 3.26 0.90 7.45
N TYR A 19 2.01 1.34 7.60
CA TYR A 19 0.96 0.66 8.35
C TYR A 19 0.22 -0.27 7.40
N ASN A 20 0.47 -1.57 7.53
CA ASN A 20 -0.08 -2.56 6.62
C ASN A 20 -1.46 -3.04 7.09
N VAL A 21 -2.48 -2.92 6.25
CA VAL A 21 -3.83 -3.45 6.46
C VAL A 21 -4.10 -4.55 5.46
N VAL A 22 -4.72 -5.65 5.91
CA VAL A 22 -5.18 -6.72 5.03
C VAL A 22 -6.55 -6.34 4.50
N VAL A 23 -6.64 -6.19 3.17
CA VAL A 23 -7.88 -5.87 2.47
C VAL A 23 -8.42 -7.15 1.83
N GLN A 24 -9.67 -7.46 2.16
CA GLN A 24 -10.38 -8.63 1.66
C GLN A 24 -11.22 -8.26 0.43
N TYR A 25 -11.58 -9.25 -0.38
CA TYR A 25 -12.48 -9.10 -1.52
C TYR A 25 -12.04 -8.10 -2.62
N VAL A 26 -10.73 -7.87 -2.79
CA VAL A 26 -10.22 -6.97 -3.83
C VAL A 26 -10.39 -7.62 -5.21
N PRO A 27 -11.01 -6.95 -6.20
CA PRO A 27 -11.18 -7.49 -7.55
C PRO A 27 -9.86 -7.93 -8.17
N VAL A 28 -9.80 -9.10 -8.81
CA VAL A 28 -8.56 -9.59 -9.44
C VAL A 28 -8.07 -8.71 -10.59
N THR A 29 -8.94 -7.83 -11.12
CA THR A 29 -8.66 -6.81 -12.13
C THR A 29 -7.89 -5.61 -11.57
N PHE A 30 -7.80 -5.47 -10.24
CA PHE A 30 -7.01 -4.43 -9.59
C PHE A 30 -5.52 -4.62 -9.88
N ASP A 31 -4.86 -3.57 -10.39
CA ASP A 31 -3.41 -3.57 -10.58
C ASP A 31 -2.70 -2.75 -9.49
N PRO A 32 -2.09 -3.41 -8.48
CA PRO A 32 -1.38 -2.71 -7.40
C PRO A 32 -0.10 -1.99 -7.88
N ALA A 33 0.44 -2.32 -9.06
CA ALA A 33 1.60 -1.66 -9.65
C ALA A 33 1.20 -0.54 -10.62
N GLY A 34 -0.10 -0.40 -10.91
CA GLY A 34 -0.63 0.59 -11.84
C GLY A 34 -0.38 2.01 -11.36
N ARG A 35 0.12 2.86 -12.26
CA ARG A 35 0.40 4.26 -11.96
C ARG A 35 -0.90 5.00 -11.66
N GLY A 36 -0.99 5.61 -10.48
CA GLY A 36 -2.19 6.34 -10.05
C GLY A 36 -3.33 5.45 -9.53
N THR A 37 -3.22 4.12 -9.62
CA THR A 37 -4.25 3.20 -9.11
C THR A 37 -4.46 3.38 -7.61
N LEU A 38 -3.39 3.59 -6.84
CA LEU A 38 -3.48 3.84 -5.40
C LEU A 38 -4.17 5.16 -5.05
N ASP A 39 -3.97 6.20 -5.86
CA ASP A 39 -4.60 7.51 -5.65
C ASP A 39 -6.10 7.47 -5.98
N VAL A 40 -6.49 6.71 -7.01
CA VAL A 40 -7.90 6.46 -7.31
C VAL A 40 -8.56 5.74 -6.14
N VAL A 41 -7.96 4.64 -5.68
CA VAL A 41 -8.49 3.90 -4.51
C VAL A 41 -8.54 4.79 -3.26
N ALA A 42 -7.52 5.61 -3.02
CA ALA A 42 -7.54 6.56 -1.90
C ALA A 42 -8.72 7.52 -2.02
N THR A 43 -8.89 8.14 -3.19
CA THR A 43 -9.96 9.12 -3.45
C THR A 43 -11.35 8.51 -3.32
N ASP A 44 -11.56 7.32 -3.89
CA ASP A 44 -12.85 6.60 -3.83
C ASP A 44 -13.25 6.23 -2.40
N ASN A 45 -12.26 6.08 -1.49
CA ASN A 45 -12.48 5.79 -0.08
C ASN A 45 -12.40 7.04 0.82
N GLY A 46 -12.41 8.25 0.24
CA GLY A 46 -12.35 9.51 1.00
C GLY A 46 -11.01 9.74 1.72
N LEU A 47 -9.97 9.02 1.32
CA LEU A 47 -8.63 9.17 1.87
C LEU A 47 -7.87 10.27 1.11
N PRO A 48 -6.98 11.02 1.80
CA PRO A 48 -6.13 11.99 1.13
C PRO A 48 -5.20 11.30 0.12
N LYS A 49 -4.89 12.01 -0.98
CA LYS A 49 -3.88 11.54 -1.96
C LYS A 49 -2.55 11.25 -1.25
N GLY A 50 -1.89 10.16 -1.65
CA GLY A 50 -0.68 9.70 -0.97
C GLY A 50 -0.88 9.03 0.39
N ALA A 51 -2.12 8.83 0.87
CA ALA A 51 -2.37 8.03 2.07
C ALA A 51 -1.97 6.56 1.87
N LEU A 52 -2.14 6.03 0.65
CA LEU A 52 -1.70 4.71 0.22
C LEU A 52 -0.33 4.80 -0.43
N ALA A 53 0.70 4.30 0.26
CA ALA A 53 2.07 4.30 -0.24
C ALA A 53 2.38 3.08 -1.12
N LYS A 54 1.72 1.94 -0.84
CA LYS A 54 1.91 0.70 -1.61
C LYS A 54 0.70 -0.21 -1.51
N ALA A 55 0.49 -1.05 -2.52
CA ALA A 55 -0.36 -2.22 -2.43
C ALA A 55 0.39 -3.45 -2.96
N ARG A 56 0.05 -4.64 -2.45
CA ARG A 56 0.52 -5.90 -3.00
C ARG A 56 -0.46 -7.02 -2.75
N TRP A 57 -0.49 -8.00 -3.64
CA TRP A 57 -1.26 -9.21 -3.41
C TRP A 57 -0.65 -10.06 -2.30
N ILE A 58 -1.49 -10.73 -1.49
CA ILE A 58 -1.01 -11.72 -0.51
C ILE A 58 -0.61 -13.01 -1.24
N LYS A 59 -1.43 -13.43 -2.20
CA LYS A 59 -1.16 -14.60 -3.03
C LYS A 59 -0.72 -14.14 -4.43
N PRO A 60 0.39 -14.71 -4.94
CA PRO A 60 0.82 -14.45 -6.32
C PRO A 60 -0.28 -14.86 -7.32
N ILE A 61 -0.30 -14.20 -8.48
CA ILE A 61 -1.37 -14.35 -9.48
C ILE A 61 -1.42 -15.79 -9.99
N GLU A 62 -0.26 -16.42 -10.11
CA GLU A 62 -0.04 -17.79 -10.58
C GLU A 62 -0.67 -18.84 -9.65
N ARG A 63 -0.94 -18.48 -8.38
CA ARG A 63 -1.54 -19.37 -7.38
C ARG A 63 -3.05 -19.13 -7.17
N ARG A 64 -3.68 -18.32 -8.02
CA ARG A 64 -5.13 -18.08 -7.96
C ARG A 64 -5.89 -19.24 -8.57
N LYS A 65 -7.09 -19.52 -8.05
CA LYS A 65 -7.96 -20.53 -8.65
C LYS A 65 -8.52 -20.00 -9.98
N HIS A 66 -8.67 -20.88 -10.96
CA HIS A 66 -9.36 -20.53 -12.20
C HIS A 66 -10.77 -20.01 -11.90
N GLY A 67 -11.16 -18.89 -12.51
CA GLY A 67 -12.46 -18.24 -12.28
C GLY A 67 -12.57 -17.42 -10.99
N GLN A 68 -11.50 -17.27 -10.20
CA GLN A 68 -11.52 -16.44 -9.00
C GLN A 68 -11.68 -14.95 -9.35
N ARG A 69 -12.74 -14.30 -8.86
CA ARG A 69 -13.06 -12.88 -9.14
C ARG A 69 -12.44 -11.89 -8.16
N VAL A 70 -12.11 -12.35 -6.95
CA VAL A 70 -11.61 -11.52 -5.86
C VAL A 70 -10.44 -12.20 -5.13
N ALA A 71 -9.52 -11.41 -4.61
CA ALA A 71 -8.35 -11.87 -3.86
C ALA A 71 -8.07 -10.96 -2.66
N HIS A 72 -7.10 -11.36 -1.83
CA HIS A 72 -6.68 -10.58 -0.67
C HIS A 72 -5.41 -9.79 -1.00
N ALA A 73 -5.38 -8.53 -0.59
CA ALA A 73 -4.25 -7.64 -0.76
C ALA A 73 -3.78 -7.09 0.59
N ILE A 74 -2.55 -6.61 0.62
CA ILE A 74 -2.01 -5.80 1.71
C ILE A 74 -1.83 -4.39 1.19
N PHE A 75 -2.47 -3.43 1.85
CA PHE A 75 -2.35 -2.01 1.58
C PHE A 75 -1.45 -1.40 2.65
N GLY A 76 -0.40 -0.69 2.23
CA GLY A 76 0.52 0.00 3.11
C GLY A 76 0.19 1.49 3.15
N PHE A 77 -0.26 1.95 4.30
CA PHE A 77 -0.60 3.35 4.54
C PHE A 77 0.58 4.11 5.12
N SER A 78 0.71 5.39 4.77
CA SER A 78 1.75 6.29 5.27
C SER A 78 1.48 6.81 6.68
N ASN A 79 0.23 6.76 7.15
CA ASN A 79 -0.15 7.26 8.47
C ASN A 79 -1.14 6.31 9.17
N PRO A 80 -1.09 6.23 10.51
CA PRO A 80 -1.93 5.31 11.28
C PRO A 80 -3.42 5.67 11.23
N ARG A 81 -3.76 6.96 11.08
CA ARG A 81 -5.15 7.41 11.02
C ARG A 81 -5.84 6.87 9.74
N ALA A 82 -5.17 6.95 8.59
CA ALA A 82 -5.66 6.41 7.33
C ALA A 82 -5.73 4.88 7.37
N ALA A 83 -4.74 4.22 8.00
CA ALA A 83 -4.78 2.77 8.21
C ALA A 83 -6.00 2.35 9.04
N ASN A 84 -6.27 3.05 10.14
CA ASN A 84 -7.39 2.73 11.02
C ASN A 84 -8.75 3.05 10.38
N GLY A 85 -8.85 4.07 9.54
CA GLY A 85 -10.08 4.39 8.82
C GLY A 85 -10.44 3.37 7.72
N ALA A 86 -9.52 2.47 7.37
CA ALA A 86 -9.71 1.44 6.34
C ALA A 86 -10.09 0.06 6.91
N ILE A 87 -10.31 -0.04 8.23
CA ILE A 87 -10.76 -1.25 8.96
C ILE A 87 -12.24 -1.09 9.26
#